data_AF-F4B6X0-F1
#
_entry.id   AF-F4B6X0-F1
#
_cell.length_a   1.000
_cell.length_b   1.000
_cell.length_c   1.000
_cell.angle_alpha   90.00
_cell.angle_beta   90.00
_cell.angle_gamma   90.00
#
_symmetry.space_group_name_H-M   'P 1'
#
loop_
_entity.id
_entity.type
_entity.pdbx_description
1 polymer ?
#
loop_
_entity_poly.entity_id
_entity_poly.type
_entity_poly.pdbx_seq_one_letter_code
_entity_poly.pdbx_strand_id
1 'polypeptide(L)'
;MNEIPRIRIAEILLDNSPTLWKNLEEFLKFILPIAEDAGVKLAIHPDDPPIDEVMRVARIMNNVEAFERLINEFPSEYNGITFDHSLFSLMTDDLVSVVRHFLEKKRIFSFTLGKL
;
A
#
# COMPACT_ATOMS: atom_id res chain seq x y z
N MET A 1 -13.10 22.39 -14.81
CA MET A 1 -12.95 20.93 -14.58
C MET A 1 -11.88 20.46 -15.54
N ASN A 2 -10.71 20.07 -15.04
CA ASN A 2 -9.70 19.47 -15.91
C ASN A 2 -10.24 18.12 -16.38
N GLU A 3 -10.10 17.82 -17.67
CA GLU A 3 -10.46 16.51 -18.22
C GLU A 3 -9.74 15.41 -17.45
N ILE A 4 -10.47 14.40 -17.00
CA ILE A 4 -9.88 13.19 -16.42
C ILE A 4 -9.18 12.47 -17.58
N PRO A 5 -7.85 12.26 -17.54
CA PRO A 5 -7.15 11.57 -18.61
C PRO A 5 -7.76 10.19 -18.82
N ARG A 6 -8.17 9.87 -20.05
CA ARG A 6 -8.55 8.48 -20.39
C ARG A 6 -7.29 7.66 -20.53
N ILE A 7 -6.92 6.95 -19.48
CA ILE A 7 -5.86 5.94 -19.54
C ILE A 7 -6.34 4.80 -20.45
N ARG A 8 -5.55 4.43 -21.46
CA ARG A 8 -5.89 3.27 -22.30
C ARG A 8 -5.55 1.99 -21.55
N ILE A 9 -6.41 0.99 -21.60
CA ILE A 9 -6.17 -0.33 -20.97
C ILE A 9 -4.80 -0.91 -21.38
N ALA A 10 -4.36 -0.67 -22.61
CA ALA A 10 -3.05 -1.10 -23.10
C ALA A 10 -1.86 -0.44 -22.38
N GLU A 11 -2.02 0.77 -21.84
CA GLU A 11 -0.98 1.49 -21.10
C GLU A 11 -0.84 0.95 -19.67
N ILE A 12 -1.96 0.58 -19.03
CA ILE A 12 -1.97 -0.05 -17.69
C ILE A 12 -1.21 -1.38 -17.69
N LEU A 13 -1.31 -2.16 -18.78
CA LEU A 13 -0.62 -3.45 -18.93
C LEU A 13 0.92 -3.32 -19.06
N LEU A 14 1.44 -2.10 -19.04
CA LEU A 14 2.88 -1.80 -19.07
C LEU A 14 3.37 -1.16 -17.77
N ASP A 15 2.49 -1.00 -16.77
CA ASP A 15 2.85 -0.39 -15.49
C ASP A 15 3.75 -1.35 -14.70
N ASN A 16 5.04 -1.03 -14.74
CA ASN A 16 6.06 -1.67 -13.92
C ASN A 16 6.11 -1.05 -12.52
N SER A 17 6.80 -1.74 -11.60
CA SER A 17 6.92 -1.31 -10.21
C SER A 17 7.40 0.14 -10.04
N PRO A 18 8.45 0.63 -10.72
CA PRO A 18 8.85 2.05 -10.65
C PRO A 18 7.73 3.04 -11.01
N THR A 19 6.97 2.78 -12.08
CA THR A 19 5.84 3.63 -12.49
C THR A 19 4.75 3.64 -11.42
N LEU A 20 4.39 2.48 -10.89
CA LEU A 20 3.35 2.38 -9.84
C LEU A 20 3.76 3.08 -8.55
N TRP A 21 5.03 2.96 -8.14
CA TRP A 21 5.56 3.69 -6.98
C TRP A 21 5.49 5.19 -7.18
N LYS A 22 5.85 5.69 -8.37
CA LYS A 22 5.74 7.11 -8.69
C LYS A 22 4.28 7.59 -8.64
N ASN A 23 3.36 6.80 -9.19
CA ASN A 23 1.93 7.12 -9.16
C ASN A 23 1.38 7.14 -7.72
N LEU A 24 1.80 6.19 -6.88
CA LEU A 24 1.44 6.17 -5.46
C LEU A 24 2.00 7.39 -4.72
N GLU A 25 3.24 7.78 -5.01
CA GLU A 25 3.84 9.00 -4.47
C GLU A 25 3.05 10.24 -4.85
N GLU A 26 2.68 10.40 -6.12
CA GLU A 26 1.87 11.53 -6.60
C GLU A 26 0.49 11.54 -5.93
N PHE A 27 -0.14 10.37 -5.79
CA PHE A 27 -1.41 10.22 -5.08
C PHE A 27 -1.28 10.64 -3.61
N LEU A 28 -0.30 10.11 -2.88
CA LEU A 28 -0.09 10.38 -1.46
C LEU A 28 0.26 11.85 -1.20
N LYS A 29 1.10 12.47 -2.04
CA LYS A 29 1.39 13.91 -1.95
C LYS A 29 0.14 14.78 -2.06
N PHE A 30 -0.86 14.34 -2.83
CA PHE A 30 -2.12 15.06 -2.98
C PHE A 30 -3.11 14.76 -1.85
N ILE A 31 -3.33 13.47 -1.52
CA ILE A 31 -4.40 13.07 -0.61
C ILE A 31 -4.02 13.17 0.88
N LEU A 32 -2.75 12.99 1.25
CA LEU A 32 -2.35 12.98 2.67
C LEU A 32 -2.66 14.29 3.39
N PRO A 33 -2.35 15.48 2.84
CA PRO A 33 -2.69 16.74 3.51
C PRO A 33 -4.20 16.91 3.72
N ILE A 34 -5.01 16.39 2.80
CA ILE A 34 -6.47 16.42 2.90
C ILE A 34 -6.95 15.47 4.01
N ALA A 35 -6.36 14.29 4.09
CA ALA A 35 -6.66 13.31 5.14
C ALA A 35 -6.27 13.83 6.53
N GLU A 36 -5.12 14.50 6.64
CA GLU A 36 -4.66 15.18 7.87
C GLU A 36 -5.63 16.26 8.33
N ASP A 37 -6.04 17.17 7.44
CA ASP A 37 -6.99 18.25 7.74
C ASP A 37 -8.37 17.71 8.16
N ALA A 38 -8.81 16.62 7.50
CA ALA A 38 -10.06 15.94 7.82
C ALA A 38 -9.99 15.06 9.08
N GLY A 39 -8.81 14.84 9.66
CA GLY A 39 -8.62 13.90 10.78
C GLY A 39 -8.86 12.43 10.40
N VAL A 40 -8.71 12.07 9.12
CA VAL A 40 -8.98 10.73 8.58
C VAL A 40 -7.68 9.96 8.36
N LYS A 41 -7.59 8.76 8.92
CA LYS A 41 -6.44 7.87 8.72
C LYS A 41 -6.58 7.03 7.45
N LEU A 42 -5.58 7.07 6.58
CA LEU A 42 -5.48 6.23 5.39
C LEU A 42 -4.78 4.92 5.73
N ALA A 43 -5.33 3.81 5.28
CA ALA A 43 -4.82 2.48 5.57
C ALA A 43 -4.72 1.66 4.27
N ILE A 44 -3.55 1.64 3.63
CA ILE A 44 -3.37 0.88 2.39
C ILE A 44 -3.42 -0.62 2.67
N HIS A 45 -4.13 -1.38 1.83
CA HIS A 45 -4.25 -2.84 1.93
C HIS A 45 -3.19 -3.51 1.05
N PRO A 46 -2.67 -4.70 1.43
CA PRO A 46 -1.73 -5.42 0.59
C PRO A 46 -2.30 -5.86 -0.74
N ASP A 47 -1.42 -6.03 -1.70
CA ASP A 47 -1.82 -6.61 -2.98
C ASP A 47 -2.26 -8.07 -2.80
N ASP A 48 -3.40 -8.44 -3.39
CA ASP A 48 -3.97 -9.79 -3.37
C ASP A 48 -4.02 -10.38 -4.79
N PRO A 49 -3.20 -11.40 -5.12
CA PRO A 49 -2.16 -12.01 -4.30
C PRO A 49 -0.87 -11.15 -4.19
N PRO A 50 -0.04 -11.34 -3.14
CA PRO A 50 1.18 -10.57 -2.91
C PRO A 50 2.37 -11.18 -3.66
N ILE A 51 2.31 -11.13 -4.98
CA ILE A 51 3.36 -11.58 -5.90
C ILE A 51 3.82 -10.42 -6.78
N ASP A 52 4.98 -10.51 -7.41
CA ASP A 52 5.56 -9.38 -8.18
C ASP A 52 4.66 -8.85 -9.30
N GLU A 53 3.89 -9.74 -9.94
CA GLU A 53 3.10 -9.38 -11.11
C GLU A 53 1.84 -10.24 -11.23
N VAL A 54 0.73 -9.61 -11.63
CA VAL A 54 -0.50 -10.30 -12.07
C VAL A 54 -0.86 -9.77 -13.44
N MET A 55 -0.97 -10.65 -14.44
CA MET A 55 -1.40 -10.29 -15.79
C MET A 55 -0.59 -9.14 -16.42
N ARG A 56 0.74 -9.12 -16.24
CA ARG A 56 1.63 -8.07 -16.77
C ARG A 56 1.58 -6.72 -16.05
N VAL A 57 0.90 -6.67 -14.92
CA VAL A 57 0.84 -5.49 -14.04
C VAL A 57 1.59 -5.79 -12.76
N ALA A 58 2.56 -4.93 -12.42
CA ALA A 58 3.32 -5.08 -11.20
C ALA A 58 2.44 -4.88 -9.96
N ARG A 59 2.84 -5.48 -8.84
CA ARG A 59 2.30 -5.21 -7.50
C ARG A 59 3.39 -4.55 -6.67
N ILE A 60 3.01 -3.60 -5.83
CA ILE A 60 3.97 -2.78 -5.07
C ILE A 60 3.76 -2.80 -3.57
N MET A 61 2.64 -3.35 -3.08
CA MET A 61 2.36 -3.64 -1.67
C MET A 61 2.35 -5.17 -1.46
N ASN A 62 3.40 -5.84 -1.96
CA ASN A 62 3.47 -7.29 -2.10
C ASN A 62 4.50 -7.99 -1.20
N ASN A 63 5.27 -7.24 -0.40
CA ASN A 63 6.21 -7.78 0.58
C ASN A 63 6.37 -6.81 1.76
N VAL A 64 7.05 -7.24 2.82
CA VAL A 64 7.22 -6.45 4.05
C VAL A 64 8.05 -5.18 3.80
N GLU A 65 9.07 -5.28 2.95
CA GLU A 65 9.98 -4.18 2.60
C GLU A 65 9.27 -3.04 1.87
N ALA A 66 8.25 -3.36 1.07
CA ALA A 66 7.39 -2.39 0.43
C ALA A 66 6.60 -1.56 1.44
N PHE A 67 6.05 -2.20 2.48
CA PHE A 67 5.37 -1.46 3.55
C PHE A 67 6.35 -0.61 4.35
N GLU A 68 7.57 -1.09 4.60
CA GLU A 68 8.64 -0.29 5.19
C GLU A 68 8.95 0.95 4.35
N ARG A 69 9.10 0.77 3.04
CA ARG A 69 9.35 1.88 2.12
C ARG A 69 8.23 2.91 2.19
N LEU A 70 6.97 2.47 2.12
CA LEU A 70 5.80 3.34 2.18
C LEU A 70 5.81 4.25 3.43
N ILE A 71 5.99 3.66 4.61
CA ILE A 71 5.92 4.41 5.87
C ILE A 71 7.13 5.31 6.10
N ASN A 72 8.28 4.97 5.50
CA ASN A 72 9.51 5.75 5.61
C ASN A 72 9.51 6.92 4.61
N GLU A 73 9.02 6.72 3.39
CA GLU A 73 8.91 7.78 2.38
C GLU A 73 7.79 8.79 2.70
N PHE A 74 6.71 8.33 3.35
CA PHE A 74 5.57 9.17 3.72
C PHE A 74 5.28 9.05 5.23
N PRO A 75 6.07 9.72 6.10
CA PRO A 75 6.07 9.49 7.55
C PRO A 75 4.89 10.10 8.32
N SER A 76 3.84 10.56 7.63
CA SER A 76 2.63 11.14 8.26
C SER A 76 1.97 10.18 9.25
N GLU A 77 1.46 10.69 10.37
CA GLU A 77 0.64 9.92 11.33
C GLU A 77 -0.73 9.49 10.78
N TYR A 78 -1.11 10.00 9.60
CA TYR A 78 -2.33 9.64 8.90
C TYR A 78 -2.08 8.68 7.72
N ASN A 79 -0.82 8.30 7.47
CA ASN A 79 -0.44 7.25 6.55
C ASN A 79 -0.14 5.95 7.31
N GLY A 80 -0.91 4.90 7.03
CA GLY A 80 -0.73 3.61 7.67
C GLY A 80 -1.18 2.46 6.79
N ILE A 81 -1.25 1.30 7.41
CA ILE A 81 -1.49 0.02 6.75
C ILE A 81 -2.76 -0.64 7.28
N THR A 82 -3.47 -1.29 6.38
CA THR A 82 -4.40 -2.35 6.73
C THR A 82 -3.59 -3.63 6.85
N PHE A 83 -3.51 -4.18 8.06
CA PHE A 83 -2.83 -5.44 8.27
C PHE A 83 -3.77 -6.59 7.94
N ASP A 84 -3.56 -7.24 6.80
CA ASP A 84 -4.29 -8.44 6.41
C ASP A 84 -3.52 -9.70 6.84
N HIS A 85 -4.06 -10.43 7.81
CA HIS A 85 -3.39 -11.61 8.36
C HIS A 85 -3.03 -12.65 7.29
N SER A 86 -3.94 -12.93 6.36
CA SER A 86 -3.77 -13.98 5.37
C SER A 86 -2.74 -13.56 4.33
N LEU A 87 -2.76 -12.30 3.88
CA LEU A 87 -1.79 -11.82 2.88
C LEU A 87 -0.39 -11.64 3.46
N PHE A 88 -0.26 -11.06 4.67
CA PHE A 88 1.06 -10.94 5.30
C PHE A 88 1.68 -12.31 5.62
N SER A 89 0.88 -13.34 5.92
CA SER A 89 1.37 -14.71 6.10
C SER A 89 1.99 -15.31 4.83
N LEU A 90 1.68 -14.76 3.65
CA LEU A 90 2.31 -15.16 2.38
C LEU A 90 3.62 -14.41 2.11
N MET A 91 3.88 -13.31 2.83
CA MET A 91 5.06 -12.45 2.64
C MET A 91 6.20 -12.76 3.62
N THR A 92 5.92 -13.47 4.72
CA THR A 92 6.91 -13.72 5.77
C THR A 92 6.60 -15.00 6.54
N ASP A 93 7.65 -15.66 7.02
CA ASP A 93 7.56 -16.79 7.96
C ASP A 93 7.43 -16.34 9.42
N ASP A 94 7.72 -15.06 9.74
CA ASP A 94 7.65 -14.51 11.10
C ASP A 94 6.64 -13.37 11.19
N LEU A 95 5.37 -13.75 11.05
CA LEU A 95 4.24 -12.82 11.09
C LEU A 95 4.15 -12.04 12.40
N VAL A 96 4.49 -12.69 13.52
CA VAL A 96 4.38 -12.08 14.86
C VAL A 96 5.34 -10.90 14.98
N SER A 97 6.59 -11.06 14.53
CA SER A 97 7.56 -9.97 14.54
C SER A 97 7.12 -8.83 13.63
N VAL A 98 6.60 -9.13 12.43
CA VAL A 98 6.13 -8.10 11.49
C VAL A 98 4.94 -7.31 12.04
N VAL A 99 3.94 -7.98 12.63
CA VAL A 99 2.81 -7.30 13.29
C VAL A 99 3.30 -6.37 14.40
N ARG A 100 4.18 -6.89 15.29
CA ARG A 100 4.71 -6.11 16.42
C ARG A 100 5.45 -4.87 15.93
N HIS A 101 6.30 -5.03 14.92
CA HIS A 101 7.07 -3.95 14.33
C HIS A 101 6.17 -2.81 13.82
N PHE A 102 5.13 -3.11 13.05
CA PHE A 102 4.21 -2.07 12.56
C PHE A 102 3.25 -1.52 13.64
N LEU A 103 2.92 -2.29 14.68
CA LEU A 103 2.19 -1.79 15.85
C LEU A 103 3.03 -0.81 16.67
N GLU A 104 4.31 -1.11 16.92
CA GLU A 104 5.23 -0.24 17.66
C GLU A 104 5.46 1.09 16.95
N LYS A 105 5.52 1.06 15.61
CA LYS A 105 5.54 2.28 14.78
C LYS A 105 4.19 3.01 14.72
N LYS A 106 3.13 2.47 15.33
CA LYS A 106 1.75 2.98 15.28
C LYS A 106 1.23 3.13 13.85
N ARG A 107 1.54 2.17 12.97
CA ARG A 107 1.16 2.22 11.55
C ARG A 107 0.00 1.33 11.17
N ILE A 108 -0.42 0.39 12.01
CA ILE A 108 -1.62 -0.43 11.74
C ILE A 108 -2.87 0.35 12.14
N PHE A 109 -3.71 0.69 11.15
CA PHE A 109 -4.96 1.44 11.38
C PHE A 109 -6.20 0.60 11.17
N SER A 110 -6.08 -0.47 10.40
CA SER A 110 -7.14 -1.44 10.14
C SER A 110 -6.54 -2.84 10.16
N PHE A 111 -7.36 -3.83 10.51
CA PHE A 111 -6.95 -5.22 10.60
C PHE A 111 -8.00 -6.10 9.91
N THR A 112 -7.56 -6.96 9.01
CA THR A 112 -8.41 -7.90 8.28
C THR A 112 -7.96 -9.32 8.59
N LEU A 113 -8.91 -10.14 9.03
CA LEU A 113 -8.77 -11.58 9.06
C LEU A 113 -9.30 -12.07 7.71
N GLY A 114 -8.41 -12.48 6.81
CA GLY A 114 -8.81 -13.09 5.56
C GLY A 114 -9.72 -14.29 5.79
N LYS A 115 -10.41 -14.73 4.74
CA LYS A 115 -11.22 -15.96 4.83
C LYS A 115 -10.27 -17.15 4.99
N LEU A 116 -10.32 -17.79 6.17
CA LEU A 116 -9.72 -19.11 6.43
C LEU A 116 -10.36 -20.17 5.52
#